data_AF-A0A609GKS9-F1
#
_entry.id   AF-A0A609GKS9-F1
#
_cell.length_a   1.000
_cell.length_b   1.000
_cell.length_c   1.000
_cell.angle_alpha   90.00
_cell.angle_beta   90.00
_cell.angle_gamma   90.00
#
_symmetry.space_group_name_H-M   'P 1'
#
loop_
_entity.id
_entity.type
_entity.pdbx_description
1 polymer ?
#
loop_
_entity_poly.entity_id
_entity_poly.type
_entity_poly.pdbx_seq_one_letter_code
_entity_poly.pdbx_strand_id
1 'polypeptide(L)'
;RLAELNPQDRNPQNTIHGCQSQVWIVMRRNANGIIELQGDSDAAIVKGLMAVVFILYHQMTAQDIVHFDVRPWFEKMALTQHLTPSRSQGLEAMIRAIRAKAATLS
;
A
#
# COMPACT_ATOMS: atom_id res chain seq x y z
N ARG A 1 11.22 -1.44 -7.85
CA ARG A 1 10.31 -2.37 -8.56
C ARG A 1 9.79 -3.37 -7.53
N LEU A 2 8.52 -3.78 -7.59
CA LEU A 2 7.96 -4.76 -6.64
C LEU A 2 8.45 -6.17 -6.97
N ALA A 3 8.70 -6.96 -5.92
CA ALA A 3 8.92 -8.39 -6.05
C ALA A 3 7.62 -9.10 -6.48
N GLU A 4 7.76 -10.31 -7.05
CA GLU A 4 6.59 -11.13 -7.37
C GLU A 4 5.90 -11.60 -6.08
N LEU A 5 4.58 -11.49 -6.05
CA LEU A 5 3.79 -11.93 -4.90
C LEU A 5 3.61 -13.45 -4.96
N ASN A 6 3.81 -14.14 -3.84
CA ASN A 6 3.55 -15.57 -3.73
C ASN A 6 2.08 -15.87 -4.14
N PRO A 7 1.82 -16.86 -5.03
CA PRO A 7 0.46 -17.19 -5.44
C PRO A 7 -0.50 -17.46 -4.28
N GLN A 8 -0.02 -18.02 -3.16
CA GLN A 8 -0.83 -18.28 -1.97
C GLN A 8 -1.30 -17.00 -1.27
N ASP A 9 -0.57 -15.89 -1.45
CA ASP A 9 -0.92 -14.60 -0.90
C ASP A 9 -1.97 -13.85 -1.74
N ARG A 10 -2.26 -14.30 -2.98
CA ARG A 10 -3.37 -13.81 -3.81
C ARG A 10 -4.70 -14.44 -3.37
N ASN A 11 -5.13 -14.09 -2.15
CA ASN A 11 -6.33 -14.65 -1.53
C ASN A 11 -7.25 -13.54 -0.98
N PRO A 12 -8.52 -13.86 -0.65
CA PRO A 12 -9.48 -12.86 -0.18
C PRO A 12 -9.06 -12.09 1.09
N GLN A 13 -8.23 -12.67 1.96
CA GLN A 13 -7.76 -12.01 3.18
C GLN A 13 -6.79 -10.85 2.90
N ASN A 14 -6.06 -10.91 1.77
CA ASN A 14 -5.13 -9.88 1.36
C ASN A 14 -5.71 -8.92 0.31
N THR A 15 -6.96 -9.15 -0.14
CA THR A 15 -7.62 -8.32 -1.17
C THR A 15 -7.91 -6.91 -0.64
N ILE A 16 -7.59 -5.90 -1.43
CA ILE A 16 -7.94 -4.50 -1.17
C ILE A 16 -9.10 -4.06 -2.06
N HIS A 17 -10.17 -3.59 -1.44
CA HIS A 17 -11.35 -3.10 -2.14
C HIS A 17 -11.23 -1.60 -2.48
N GLY A 18 -11.97 -1.14 -3.49
CA GLY A 18 -12.04 0.29 -3.86
C GLY A 18 -11.04 0.76 -4.92
N CYS A 19 -10.23 -0.14 -5.50
CA CYS A 19 -9.21 0.21 -6.50
C CYS A 19 -9.67 0.09 -7.97
N GLN A 20 -10.91 -0.33 -8.24
CA GLN A 20 -11.44 -0.68 -9.60
C GLN A 20 -10.52 -1.61 -10.42
N SER A 21 -9.69 -2.38 -9.71
CA SER A 21 -8.70 -3.33 -10.19
C SER A 21 -8.52 -4.38 -9.10
N GLN A 22 -7.98 -5.55 -9.44
CA GLN A 22 -7.60 -6.52 -8.43
C GLN A 22 -6.31 -6.05 -7.75
N VAL A 23 -6.34 -6.02 -6.41
CA VAL A 23 -5.23 -5.55 -5.59
C VAL A 23 -5.09 -6.47 -4.40
N TRP A 24 -3.86 -6.93 -4.14
CA TRP A 24 -3.53 -7.68 -2.93
C TRP A 24 -2.38 -7.00 -2.21
N ILE A 25 -2.50 -6.85 -0.89
CA ILE A 25 -1.42 -6.34 -0.04
C ILE A 25 -1.26 -7.25 1.18
N VAL A 26 -0.05 -7.75 1.33
CA VAL A 26 0.40 -8.52 2.49
C VAL A 26 1.26 -7.63 3.35
N MET A 27 1.03 -7.72 4.66
CA MET A 27 1.81 -7.03 5.68
C MET A 27 2.27 -8.06 6.69
N ARG A 28 3.58 -8.12 6.92
CA ARG A 28 4.20 -8.98 7.94
C ARG A 28 5.11 -8.13 8.81
N ARG A 29 5.19 -8.43 10.09
CA ARG A 29 6.15 -7.83 11.02
C ARG A 29 7.31 -8.80 11.20
N ASN A 30 8.54 -8.36 10.94
CA ASN A 30 9.72 -9.19 11.12
C ASN A 30 10.21 -9.19 12.58
N ALA A 31 11.26 -9.97 12.85
CA ALA A 31 11.83 -10.12 14.20
C ALA A 31 12.33 -8.79 14.82
N ASN A 32 12.70 -7.82 13.98
CA ASN A 32 13.15 -6.50 14.42
C ASN A 32 11.99 -5.51 14.61
N GLY A 33 10.75 -5.95 14.40
CA GLY A 33 9.55 -5.12 14.50
C GLY A 33 9.29 -4.21 13.29
N ILE A 34 10.06 -4.37 12.22
CA ILE A 34 9.88 -3.63 10.97
C ILE A 34 8.78 -4.29 10.14
N ILE A 35 8.00 -3.47 9.46
CA ILE A 35 6.90 -3.90 8.60
C ILE A 35 7.42 -4.17 7.18
N GLU A 36 7.14 -5.37 6.70
CA GLU A 36 7.41 -5.82 5.34
C GLU A 36 6.11 -5.85 4.54
N LEU A 37 6.08 -5.08 3.46
CA LEU A 37 4.96 -4.96 2.54
C LEU A 37 5.26 -5.69 1.24
N GLN A 38 4.33 -6.53 0.81
CA GLN A 38 4.33 -7.18 -0.49
C GLN A 38 2.95 -7.00 -1.11
N GLY A 39 2.87 -6.99 -2.44
CA GLY A 39 1.59 -6.78 -3.08
C GLY A 39 1.66 -6.85 -4.59
N ASP A 40 0.48 -6.95 -5.19
CA ASP A 40 0.32 -7.04 -6.63
C ASP A 40 -1.00 -6.42 -7.08
N SER A 41 -1.07 -6.09 -8.37
CA SER A 41 -2.30 -5.66 -9.03
C SER A 41 -2.29 -6.06 -10.50
N ASP A 42 -3.47 -6.39 -11.02
CA ASP A 42 -3.70 -6.59 -12.46
C ASP A 42 -3.60 -5.30 -13.28
N ALA A 43 -3.65 -4.12 -12.63
CA ALA A 43 -3.50 -2.83 -13.27
C ALA A 43 -2.08 -2.24 -13.06
N ALA A 44 -1.34 -2.06 -14.16
CA ALA A 44 0.06 -1.58 -14.13
C ALA A 44 0.24 -0.24 -13.39
N ILE A 45 -0.68 0.72 -13.62
CA ILE A 45 -0.63 2.03 -12.95
C ILE A 45 -0.88 1.90 -11.43
N VAL A 46 -1.80 1.04 -11.01
CA VAL A 46 -2.12 0.80 -9.60
C VAL A 46 -0.95 0.11 -8.91
N LYS A 47 -0.33 -0.87 -9.59
CA LYS A 47 0.93 -1.50 -9.13
C LYS A 47 2.07 -0.49 -8.97
N GLY A 48 2.15 0.51 -9.87
CA GLY A 48 3.09 1.63 -9.75
C GLY A 48 2.83 2.50 -8.53
N LEU A 49 1.57 2.91 -8.30
CA LEU A 49 1.18 3.70 -7.13
C LEU A 49 1.42 2.94 -5.82
N MET A 50 1.10 1.64 -5.78
CA MET A 50 1.39 0.76 -4.66
C MET A 50 2.90 0.76 -4.34
N ALA A 51 3.75 0.68 -5.36
CA ALA A 51 5.19 0.72 -5.16
C ALA A 51 5.65 2.03 -4.50
N VAL A 52 5.06 3.17 -4.85
CA VAL A 52 5.34 4.47 -4.21
C VAL A 52 4.91 4.45 -2.74
N VAL A 53 3.72 3.93 -2.43
CA VAL A 53 3.26 3.77 -1.05
C VAL A 53 4.22 2.88 -0.24
N PHE A 54 4.67 1.77 -0.81
CA PHE A 54 5.61 0.86 -0.14
C PHE A 54 6.97 1.52 0.10
N ILE A 55 7.45 2.36 -0.82
CA ILE A 55 8.67 3.15 -0.63
C ILE A 55 8.51 4.13 0.54
N LEU A 56 7.38 4.83 0.63
CA LEU A 56 7.12 5.78 1.71
C LEU A 56 7.06 5.11 3.10
N TYR A 57 6.59 3.86 3.18
CA TYR A 57 6.53 3.09 4.42
C TYR A 57 7.72 2.14 4.64
N HIS A 58 8.75 2.20 3.80
CA HIS A 58 9.87 1.27 3.89
C HIS A 58 10.67 1.48 5.19
N GLN A 59 11.11 0.39 5.83
CA GLN A 59 11.87 0.39 7.08
C GLN A 59 11.15 1.04 8.27
N MET A 60 9.81 1.09 8.26
CA MET A 60 9.01 1.62 9.35
C MET A 60 8.46 0.52 10.26
N THR A 61 8.30 0.83 11.54
CA THR A 61 7.50 0.02 12.46
C THR A 61 6.00 0.22 12.22
N ALA A 62 5.16 -0.61 12.81
CA ALA A 62 3.71 -0.43 12.75
C ALA A 62 3.28 0.94 13.32
N GLN A 63 3.90 1.37 14.41
CA GLN A 63 3.63 2.67 15.04
C GLN A 63 4.04 3.84 14.14
N ASP A 64 5.18 3.74 13.45
CA ASP A 64 5.61 4.77 12.49
C ASP A 64 4.61 4.91 11.34
N ILE A 65 4.14 3.80 10.76
CA ILE A 65 3.15 3.82 9.67
C ILE A 65 1.85 4.51 10.08
N VAL A 66 1.39 4.28 11.32
CA VAL A 66 0.16 4.89 11.84
C VAL A 66 0.31 6.42 11.94
N HIS A 67 1.46 6.90 12.42
CA HIS A 67 1.74 8.32 12.65
C HIS A 67 2.27 9.07 11.41
N PHE A 68 2.78 8.36 10.41
CA PHE A 68 3.35 8.97 9.22
C PHE A 68 2.26 9.44 8.24
N ASP A 69 2.16 10.75 8.05
CA ASP A 69 1.28 11.34 7.05
C ASP A 69 1.90 11.31 5.65
N VAL A 70 1.39 10.43 4.79
CA VAL A 70 1.83 10.29 3.40
C VAL A 70 1.28 11.37 2.46
N ARG A 71 0.20 12.08 2.85
CA ARG A 71 -0.51 13.01 1.94
C ARG A 71 0.39 14.13 1.40
N PRO A 72 1.23 14.80 2.23
CA PRO A 72 2.12 15.86 1.73
C PRO A 72 3.14 15.37 0.71
N TRP A 73 3.51 14.09 0.73
CA TRP A 73 4.42 13.51 -0.26
C TRP A 73 3.76 13.38 -1.63
N PHE A 74 2.51 12.90 -1.67
CA PHE A 74 1.76 12.78 -2.92
C PHE A 74 1.41 14.14 -3.53
N GLU A 75 1.14 15.15 -2.70
CA GLU A 75 0.97 16.54 -3.14
C GLU A 75 2.25 17.10 -3.78
N LYS A 76 3.41 16.93 -3.13
CA LYS A 76 4.70 17.38 -3.68
C LYS A 76 5.08 16.70 -4.99
N MET A 77 4.67 15.44 -5.17
CA MET A 77 4.87 14.71 -6.43
C MET A 77 3.90 15.14 -7.54
N ALA A 78 2.90 15.97 -7.23
CA ALA A 78 1.78 16.33 -8.13
C ALA A 78 1.05 15.12 -8.73
N LEU A 79 1.22 13.93 -8.13
CA LEU A 79 0.75 12.66 -8.68
C LEU A 79 -0.77 12.65 -8.76
N THR A 80 -1.44 13.06 -7.69
CA THR A 80 -2.91 13.02 -7.57
C THR A 80 -3.63 13.88 -8.61
N GLN A 81 -2.98 14.94 -9.10
CA GLN A 81 -3.53 15.84 -10.13
C GLN A 81 -3.57 15.19 -11.52
N HIS A 82 -2.74 14.18 -11.75
CA HIS A 82 -2.64 13.46 -13.02
C HIS A 82 -3.38 12.11 -13.00
N LEU A 83 -3.98 11.75 -11.87
CA LEU A 83 -4.75 10.53 -11.72
C LEU A 83 -6.23 10.78 -12.03
N THR A 84 -6.88 9.81 -12.65
CA THR A 84 -8.34 9.80 -12.73
C THR A 84 -8.93 9.65 -11.33
N PRO A 85 -10.17 10.12 -11.08
CA PRO A 85 -10.80 10.00 -9.76
C PRO A 85 -10.77 8.58 -9.20
N SER A 86 -10.99 7.58 -10.06
CA SER A 86 -10.90 6.15 -9.72
C SER A 86 -9.52 5.75 -9.20
N ARG A 87 -8.44 6.19 -9.86
CA ARG A 87 -7.06 5.86 -9.44
C ARG A 87 -6.69 6.54 -8.12
N SER A 88 -7.12 7.79 -7.92
CA SER A 88 -6.92 8.50 -6.66
C SER A 88 -7.66 7.81 -5.51
N GLN A 89 -8.89 7.33 -5.75
CA GLN A 89 -9.63 6.55 -4.76
C GLN A 89 -8.95 5.21 -4.44
N GLY A 90 -8.40 4.53 -5.44
CA GLY A 90 -7.62 3.30 -5.23
C GLY A 90 -6.36 3.54 -4.39
N LEU A 91 -5.64 4.64 -4.65
CA LEU A 91 -4.50 5.04 -3.83
C LEU A 91 -4.89 5.25 -2.36
N GLU A 92 -5.95 6.03 -2.12
CA GLU A 92 -6.47 6.26 -0.77
C GLU A 92 -6.94 4.97 -0.08
N ALA A 93 -7.55 4.05 -0.83
CA ALA A 93 -7.96 2.75 -0.31
C ALA A 93 -6.76 1.90 0.14
N MET A 94 -5.68 1.86 -0.65
CA MET A 94 -4.44 1.17 -0.27
C MET A 94 -3.81 1.77 0.98
N ILE A 95 -3.69 3.10 1.05
CA ILE A 95 -3.13 3.81 2.22
C ILE A 95 -3.96 3.49 3.47
N ARG A 96 -5.29 3.58 3.36
CA ARG A 96 -6.20 3.30 4.48
C ARG A 96 -6.07 1.86 4.97
N ALA A 97 -6.03 0.89 4.05
CA ALA A 97 -5.92 -0.52 4.40
C ALA A 97 -4.59 -0.83 5.10
N ILE A 98 -3.48 -0.27 4.61
CA ILE A 98 -2.15 -0.41 5.23
C ILE A 98 -2.18 0.17 6.65
N ARG A 99 -2.65 1.42 6.82
CA ARG A 99 -2.70 2.06 8.14
C ARG A 99 -3.60 1.32 9.12
N ALA A 100 -4.76 0.84 8.67
CA ALA A 100 -5.67 0.05 9.50
C ALA A 100 -5.02 -1.25 9.98
N LYS A 101 -4.31 -1.97 9.09
CA LYS A 101 -3.60 -3.21 9.44
C LYS A 101 -2.37 -2.95 10.33
N ALA A 102 -1.68 -1.83 10.13
CA ALA A 102 -0.59 -1.42 11.01
C ALA A 102 -1.11 -1.12 12.43
N ALA A 103 -2.27 -0.46 12.57
CA ALA A 103 -2.86 -0.13 13.86
C ALA A 103 -3.25 -1.34 14.72
N THR A 104 -3.43 -2.53 14.13
CA THR A 104 -3.67 -3.77 14.91
C THR A 104 -2.37 -4.46 15.36
N LEU A 105 -1.21 -3.96 14.92
CA LEU A 105 0.12 -4.52 15.19
C LEU A 105 1.02 -3.59 16.01
N SER A 106 0.59 -2.32 16.16
CA SER A 106 1.24 -1.26 16.93
C SER A 106 1.02 -1.43 18.42
#